data_AF-A0A0G1FX09-F1
#
_entry.id   AF-A0A0G1FX09-F1
#
_cell.length_a   1.000
_cell.length_b   1.000
_cell.length_c   1.000
_cell.angle_alpha   90.00
_cell.angle_beta   90.00
_cell.angle_gamma   90.00
#
_symmetry.space_group_name_H-M   'P 1'
#
loop_
_entity.id
_entity.type
_entity.pdbx_description
1 polymer ?
#
loop_
_entity_poly.entity_id
_entity_poly.type
_entity_poly.pdbx_seq_one_letter_code
_entity_poly.pdbx_strand_id
1 'polypeptide(L)'
;MSNNSLVTGSVHSNGPVQGGSGAIITGDAWVASSPANVNQESIINDSDFIFGQSGSAIDAAQSFTPSSTERLTRISLNLKKFGSPPNRTIRVLTDNGGKPSRNLVASGASGTLQTGQISQSSFDWINISLSAPPMLQAGTKYWIAIDSSTDSNDYLIWAKDSSDSYAGGEGQYSPNWNASTPQWYSAGGDFGFKAWLGGNFNSLSSVAVGGNAHANTITGCSISGDAYYQSISGSTVLGTQYPGSQDPGVEEMPISDANISDWKSWAQAGGTISENYTITNGAIASLGPKKIDGDLNVSNNADLTITGTVYVTGNIVISNGAKLRLGGNYGSLSGIVLADGSINITNNSVFYGNGAGTYLLFLSNKTGTAITIGNNANTVIFYASRGNVNISNNAILKEVTGYQITLSNGAQIIYESGLASAKFSSGSGAGWAIESWKEVE
;
A
#
# COMPACT_ATOMS: atom_id res chain seq x y z
N MET A 1 7.68 7.86 -17.90
CA MET A 1 9.15 7.67 -17.98
C MET A 1 9.64 8.30 -19.28
N SER A 2 10.62 9.20 -19.24
CA SER A 2 11.14 9.89 -20.43
C SER A 2 12.62 10.24 -20.32
N ASN A 3 13.24 10.58 -21.46
CA ASN A 3 14.61 11.10 -21.56
C ASN A 3 15.65 10.22 -20.82
N ASN A 4 15.79 8.96 -21.26
CA ASN A 4 16.75 8.00 -20.72
C ASN A 4 16.56 7.67 -19.22
N SER A 5 15.32 7.71 -18.73
CA SER A 5 15.01 7.28 -17.37
C SER A 5 15.11 5.76 -17.22
N LEU A 6 15.67 5.30 -16.09
CA LEU A 6 15.92 3.90 -15.81
C LEU A 6 15.28 3.46 -14.50
N VAL A 7 14.64 2.29 -14.52
CA VAL A 7 14.33 1.54 -13.30
C VAL A 7 15.14 0.25 -13.31
N THR A 8 16.06 0.12 -12.36
CA THR A 8 16.75 -1.13 -12.07
C THR A 8 15.95 -1.91 -11.03
N GLY A 9 15.24 -2.92 -11.50
CA GLY A 9 14.26 -3.70 -10.72
C GLY A 9 12.94 -3.86 -11.47
N SER A 10 11.94 -4.41 -10.78
CA SER A 10 10.58 -4.58 -11.32
C SER A 10 9.71 -3.37 -10.99
N VAL A 11 8.69 -3.13 -11.81
CA VAL A 11 7.69 -2.07 -11.61
C VAL A 11 6.32 -2.72 -11.44
N HIS A 12 5.59 -2.27 -10.41
CA HIS A 12 4.19 -2.61 -10.18
C HIS A 12 3.37 -1.33 -10.27
N SER A 13 2.26 -1.36 -11.01
CA SER A 13 1.39 -0.21 -11.19
C SER A 13 -0.07 -0.60 -11.24
N ASN A 14 -0.90 0.11 -10.47
CA ASN A 14 -2.36 0.07 -10.59
C ASN A 14 -2.90 1.05 -11.64
N GLY A 15 -2.00 1.73 -12.36
CA GLY A 15 -2.30 2.65 -13.44
C GLY A 15 -1.49 2.31 -14.69
N PRO A 16 -1.64 3.08 -15.77
CA PRO A 16 -0.85 2.85 -16.97
C PRO A 16 0.62 3.16 -16.73
N VAL A 17 1.50 2.37 -17.35
CA VAL A 17 2.94 2.64 -17.40
C VAL A 17 3.27 3.16 -18.80
N GLN A 18 3.67 4.43 -18.86
CA GLN A 18 3.98 5.11 -20.12
C GLN A 18 5.47 5.48 -20.18
N GLY A 19 6.17 4.87 -21.12
CA GLY A 19 7.53 5.20 -21.48
C GLY A 19 7.65 6.27 -22.56
N GLY A 20 8.89 6.48 -22.98
CA GLY A 20 9.29 7.45 -23.98
C GLY A 20 10.70 7.09 -24.46
N SER A 21 11.37 8.01 -25.16
CA SER A 21 12.72 7.74 -25.68
C SER A 21 13.69 7.31 -24.57
N GLY A 22 14.25 6.10 -24.72
CA GLY A 22 15.24 5.53 -23.80
C GLY A 22 14.70 5.06 -22.44
N ALA A 23 13.38 4.93 -22.26
CA ALA A 23 12.81 4.43 -21.01
C ALA A 23 13.04 2.91 -20.86
N ILE A 24 13.66 2.50 -19.74
CA ILE A 24 14.03 1.10 -19.48
C ILE A 24 13.58 0.67 -18.09
N ILE A 25 12.99 -0.52 -18.00
CA ILE A 25 12.77 -1.30 -16.78
C ILE A 25 13.61 -2.57 -16.92
N THR A 26 14.55 -2.84 -16.00
CA THR A 26 15.44 -4.01 -16.15
C THR A 26 14.80 -5.32 -15.70
N GLY A 27 13.84 -5.26 -14.77
CA GLY A 27 13.08 -6.41 -14.29
C GLY A 27 11.74 -6.56 -14.99
N ASP A 28 10.75 -7.05 -14.24
CA ASP A 28 9.39 -7.28 -14.73
C ASP A 28 8.55 -6.00 -14.67
N ALA A 29 7.51 -5.94 -15.50
CA ALA A 29 6.50 -4.90 -15.45
C ALA A 29 5.12 -5.51 -15.21
N TRP A 30 4.48 -5.15 -14.10
CA TRP A 30 3.14 -5.58 -13.70
C TRP A 30 2.20 -4.38 -13.73
N VAL A 31 1.24 -4.40 -14.67
CA VAL A 31 0.24 -3.35 -14.86
C VAL A 31 -1.12 -3.95 -14.56
N ALA A 32 -1.61 -3.70 -13.35
CA ALA A 32 -2.91 -4.16 -12.90
C ALA A 32 -4.04 -3.33 -13.51
N SER A 33 -5.21 -3.94 -13.68
CA SER A 33 -6.43 -3.22 -14.00
C SER A 33 -7.05 -2.68 -12.72
N SER A 34 -7.32 -1.38 -12.68
CA SER A 34 -7.86 -0.73 -11.47
C SER A 34 -9.34 -1.06 -11.28
N PRO A 35 -9.83 -1.22 -10.03
CA PRO A 35 -11.26 -1.37 -9.77
C PRO A 35 -12.06 -0.22 -10.37
N ALA A 36 -13.24 -0.50 -10.92
CA ALA A 36 -14.12 0.52 -11.47
C ALA A 36 -14.89 1.24 -10.35
N ASN A 37 -16.22 1.05 -10.26
CA ASN A 37 -17.06 1.72 -9.26
C ASN A 37 -17.39 0.80 -8.07
N VAL A 38 -17.70 1.39 -6.92
CA VAL A 38 -18.32 0.65 -5.82
C VAL A 38 -19.65 0.12 -6.32
N ASN A 39 -19.85 -1.19 -6.23
CA ASN A 39 -21.11 -1.81 -6.61
C ASN A 39 -22.02 -1.98 -5.39
N GLN A 40 -21.47 -2.46 -4.27
CA GLN A 40 -22.17 -2.67 -3.00
C GLN A 40 -21.35 -2.10 -1.84
N GLU A 41 -22.01 -1.47 -0.88
CA GLU A 41 -21.36 -0.99 0.33
C GLU A 41 -22.31 -0.84 1.53
N SER A 42 -21.75 -1.03 2.72
CA SER A 42 -22.29 -0.50 3.97
C SER A 42 -21.19 0.36 4.62
N ILE A 43 -21.50 1.63 4.87
CA ILE A 43 -20.50 2.62 5.33
C ILE A 43 -20.82 3.20 6.71
N ILE A 44 -21.99 2.90 7.26
CA ILE A 44 -22.38 3.36 8.60
C ILE A 44 -21.54 2.62 9.64
N ASN A 45 -21.06 3.37 10.62
CA ASN A 45 -20.29 2.86 11.74
C ASN A 45 -20.82 3.52 13.01
N ASP A 46 -21.71 2.83 13.70
CA ASP A 46 -22.32 3.28 14.95
C ASP A 46 -22.03 2.35 16.13
N SER A 47 -21.42 1.19 15.87
CA SER A 47 -21.15 0.16 16.86
C SER A 47 -19.93 -0.69 16.51
N ASP A 48 -19.33 -1.28 17.55
CA ASP A 48 -18.20 -2.20 17.43
C ASP A 48 -18.68 -3.66 17.36
N PHE A 49 -18.20 -4.42 16.39
CA PHE A 49 -18.32 -5.88 16.41
C PHE A 49 -16.96 -6.53 16.64
N ILE A 50 -16.75 -7.10 17.83
CA ILE A 50 -15.49 -7.74 18.22
C ILE A 50 -15.52 -9.21 17.80
N PHE A 51 -14.47 -9.67 17.11
CA PHE A 51 -14.31 -11.09 16.73
C PHE A 51 -12.86 -11.55 16.82
N GLY A 52 -12.66 -12.85 16.96
CA GLY A 52 -11.34 -13.44 17.22
C GLY A 52 -10.83 -13.20 18.66
N GLN A 53 -11.66 -12.61 19.52
CA GLN A 53 -11.41 -12.57 20.96
C GLN A 53 -11.94 -13.86 21.62
N SER A 54 -11.52 -14.16 22.85
CA SER A 54 -12.15 -15.19 23.71
C SER A 54 -13.68 -15.04 23.71
N GLY A 55 -14.40 -16.04 23.19
CA GLY A 55 -15.84 -15.97 22.97
C GLY A 55 -16.31 -16.86 21.82
N SER A 56 -17.55 -16.68 21.38
CA SER A 56 -18.17 -17.45 20.28
C SER A 56 -18.11 -16.75 18.92
N ALA A 57 -17.78 -15.47 18.87
CA ALA A 57 -17.54 -14.73 17.63
C ALA A 57 -16.06 -14.87 17.25
N ILE A 58 -15.70 -15.99 16.63
CA ILE A 58 -14.32 -16.24 16.19
C ILE A 58 -14.18 -15.79 14.74
N ASP A 59 -15.11 -16.19 13.88
CA ASP A 59 -15.15 -15.83 12.46
C ASP A 59 -16.28 -14.85 12.21
N ALA A 60 -16.11 -13.96 11.24
CA ALA A 60 -17.09 -12.95 10.87
C ALA A 60 -17.32 -12.94 9.36
N ALA A 61 -18.55 -12.69 8.93
CA ALA A 61 -18.90 -12.59 7.52
C ALA A 61 -19.96 -11.52 7.25
N GLN A 62 -19.89 -10.88 6.09
CA GLN A 62 -20.87 -9.92 5.60
C GLN A 62 -21.42 -10.38 4.25
N SER A 63 -22.74 -10.42 4.10
CA SER A 63 -23.36 -10.71 2.81
C SER A 63 -23.49 -9.48 1.92
N PHE A 64 -23.47 -9.70 0.61
CA PHE A 64 -23.73 -8.68 -0.39
C PHE A 64 -24.32 -9.28 -1.66
N THR A 65 -25.06 -8.49 -2.44
CA THR A 65 -25.72 -8.94 -3.67
C THR A 65 -25.37 -7.99 -4.81
N PRO A 66 -24.47 -8.35 -5.74
CA PRO A 66 -24.09 -7.49 -6.85
C PRO A 66 -25.29 -7.03 -7.68
N SER A 67 -25.25 -5.78 -8.15
CA SER A 67 -26.26 -5.22 -9.05
C SER A 67 -25.93 -5.43 -10.53
N SER A 68 -24.69 -5.82 -10.85
CA SER A 68 -24.23 -6.14 -12.21
C SER A 68 -23.43 -7.44 -12.25
N THR A 69 -23.41 -8.10 -13.41
CA THR A 69 -22.59 -9.29 -13.65
C THR A 69 -21.21 -8.85 -14.13
N GLU A 70 -20.26 -8.79 -13.20
CA GLU A 70 -18.90 -8.28 -13.45
C GLU A 70 -17.87 -8.93 -12.51
N ARG A 71 -16.58 -8.66 -12.76
CA ARG A 71 -15.49 -9.15 -11.91
C ARG A 71 -15.39 -8.37 -10.62
N LEU A 72 -15.30 -9.06 -9.47
CA LEU A 72 -14.99 -8.45 -8.19
C LEU A 72 -13.49 -8.15 -8.11
N THR A 73 -13.11 -6.90 -8.32
CA THR A 73 -11.71 -6.46 -8.44
C THR A 73 -11.10 -5.99 -7.13
N ARG A 74 -11.92 -5.57 -6.16
CA ARG A 74 -11.45 -5.18 -4.82
C ARG A 74 -12.53 -5.32 -3.77
N ILE A 75 -12.10 -5.66 -2.56
CA ILE A 75 -12.91 -5.55 -1.34
C ILE A 75 -12.25 -4.51 -0.42
N SER A 76 -13.04 -3.69 0.25
CA SER A 76 -12.56 -2.85 1.35
C SER A 76 -13.34 -3.17 2.61
N LEU A 77 -12.68 -3.30 3.76
CA LEU A 77 -13.29 -3.61 5.05
C LEU A 77 -12.96 -2.50 6.05
N ASN A 78 -13.95 -2.04 6.81
CA ASN A 78 -13.75 -1.00 7.81
C ASN A 78 -13.41 -1.61 9.17
N LEU A 79 -12.12 -1.66 9.50
CA LEU A 79 -11.60 -2.45 10.62
C LEU A 79 -10.76 -1.58 11.56
N LYS A 80 -10.72 -1.98 12.83
CA LYS A 80 -9.67 -1.63 13.79
C LYS A 80 -9.18 -2.90 14.49
N LYS A 81 -8.03 -2.84 15.16
CA LYS A 81 -7.45 -4.00 15.87
C LYS A 81 -7.12 -3.70 17.32
N PHE A 82 -7.04 -4.74 18.12
CA PHE A 82 -6.39 -4.71 19.43
C PHE A 82 -5.14 -5.58 19.38
N GLY A 83 -4.01 -5.08 19.89
CA GLY A 83 -2.73 -5.77 19.85
C GLY A 83 -2.14 -5.93 18.44
N SER A 84 -1.54 -7.08 18.19
CA SER A 84 -0.85 -7.48 16.96
C SER A 84 -1.36 -8.81 16.40
N PRO A 85 -2.67 -8.93 16.06
CA PRO A 85 -3.21 -10.13 15.42
C PRO A 85 -2.41 -10.52 14.18
N PRO A 86 -2.18 -11.82 13.92
CA PRO A 86 -1.54 -12.26 12.68
C PRO A 86 -2.37 -11.85 11.44
N ASN A 87 -1.75 -11.87 10.27
CA ASN A 87 -2.47 -11.71 9.01
C ASN A 87 -3.64 -12.72 8.90
N ARG A 88 -4.71 -12.33 8.20
CA ARG A 88 -5.93 -13.15 8.05
C ARG A 88 -6.22 -13.45 6.59
N THR A 89 -6.91 -14.55 6.33
CA THR A 89 -7.40 -14.86 4.98
C THR A 89 -8.82 -14.33 4.84
N ILE A 90 -9.04 -13.49 3.84
CA ILE A 90 -10.36 -13.07 3.39
C ILE A 90 -10.81 -14.01 2.28
N ARG A 91 -12.07 -14.44 2.34
CA ARG A 91 -12.67 -15.33 1.34
C ARG A 91 -13.98 -14.75 0.82
N VAL A 92 -14.24 -14.97 -0.46
CA VAL A 92 -15.54 -14.71 -1.07
C VAL A 92 -16.23 -16.04 -1.32
N LEU A 93 -17.35 -16.24 -0.65
CA LEU A 93 -18.04 -17.51 -0.54
C LEU A 93 -19.42 -17.45 -1.18
N THR A 94 -19.92 -18.60 -1.65
CA THR A 94 -21.31 -18.69 -2.11
C THR A 94 -22.27 -18.66 -0.94
N ASP A 95 -23.52 -18.25 -1.19
CA ASP A 95 -24.60 -18.36 -0.22
C ASP A 95 -25.12 -19.81 -0.09
N ASN A 96 -25.62 -20.16 1.09
CA ASN A 96 -26.35 -21.39 1.38
C ASN A 96 -27.57 -21.10 2.28
N GLY A 97 -28.60 -20.51 1.69
CA GLY A 97 -29.87 -20.22 2.38
C GLY A 97 -29.76 -19.05 3.35
N GLY A 98 -29.08 -17.98 2.94
CA GLY A 98 -28.85 -16.80 3.79
C GLY A 98 -27.72 -16.97 4.80
N LYS A 99 -26.78 -17.89 4.54
CA LYS A 99 -25.60 -18.15 5.36
C LYS A 99 -24.37 -18.40 4.48
N PRO A 100 -23.15 -18.07 4.92
CA PRO A 100 -21.94 -18.42 4.18
C PRO A 100 -21.83 -19.94 3.98
N SER A 101 -21.63 -20.36 2.73
CA SER A 101 -21.26 -21.74 2.38
C SER A 101 -19.74 -21.93 2.39
N ARG A 102 -19.24 -23.16 2.55
CA ARG A 102 -17.79 -23.45 2.57
C ARG A 102 -17.09 -23.33 1.21
N ASN A 103 -17.83 -23.03 0.15
CA ASN A 103 -17.29 -22.99 -1.20
C ASN A 103 -16.91 -21.57 -1.59
N LEU A 104 -15.66 -21.40 -2.03
CA LEU A 104 -15.23 -20.19 -2.71
C LEU A 104 -16.04 -20.01 -4.00
N VAL A 105 -16.35 -18.76 -4.34
CA VAL A 105 -17.06 -18.44 -5.60
C VAL A 105 -16.23 -18.78 -6.85
N ALA A 106 -14.91 -18.82 -6.72
CA ALA A 106 -13.97 -19.30 -7.74
C ALA A 106 -12.62 -19.71 -7.10
N SER A 107 -11.82 -20.49 -7.82
CA SER A 107 -10.42 -20.77 -7.46
C SER A 107 -9.62 -19.47 -7.47
N GLY A 108 -9.30 -18.93 -6.30
CA GLY A 108 -8.60 -17.64 -6.13
C GLY A 108 -9.47 -16.48 -5.64
N ALA A 109 -10.73 -16.73 -5.28
CA ALA A 109 -11.61 -15.76 -4.65
C ALA A 109 -11.27 -15.52 -3.15
N SER A 110 -9.99 -15.36 -2.87
CA SER A 110 -9.40 -15.11 -1.55
C SER A 110 -8.27 -14.10 -1.65
N GLY A 111 -8.06 -13.36 -0.56
CA GLY A 111 -6.98 -12.40 -0.39
C GLY A 111 -6.44 -12.40 1.04
N THR A 112 -5.32 -11.73 1.26
CA THR A 112 -4.70 -11.62 2.59
C THR A 112 -5.02 -10.26 3.19
N LEU A 113 -5.65 -10.25 4.36
CA LEU A 113 -5.76 -9.07 5.21
C LEU A 113 -4.45 -8.89 5.97
N GLN A 114 -3.72 -7.83 5.62
CA GLN A 114 -2.47 -7.45 6.27
C GLN A 114 -2.78 -6.67 7.56
N THR A 115 -2.78 -7.35 8.72
CA THR A 115 -3.19 -6.73 9.99
C THR A 115 -2.24 -5.64 10.46
N GLY A 116 -1.01 -5.61 9.97
CA GLY A 116 -0.07 -4.52 10.18
C GLY A 116 -0.55 -3.16 9.63
N GLN A 117 -1.46 -3.17 8.65
CA GLN A 117 -2.04 -1.95 8.05
C GLN A 117 -3.23 -1.39 8.83
N ILE A 118 -3.75 -2.12 9.83
CA ILE A 118 -4.97 -1.77 10.56
C ILE A 118 -4.63 -0.91 11.79
N SER A 119 -5.38 0.17 11.99
CA SER A 119 -5.23 1.05 13.16
C SER A 119 -5.61 0.36 14.46
N GLN A 120 -4.92 0.74 15.55
CA GLN A 120 -5.32 0.39 16.92
C GLN A 120 -6.24 1.42 17.57
N SER A 121 -6.39 2.60 16.98
CA SER A 121 -7.02 3.78 17.60
C SER A 121 -8.28 4.26 16.85
N SER A 122 -8.42 3.90 15.58
CA SER A 122 -9.48 4.35 14.67
C SER A 122 -9.97 3.21 13.79
N PHE A 123 -11.18 3.34 13.27
CA PHE A 123 -11.63 2.52 12.16
C PHE A 123 -11.09 3.07 10.85
N ASP A 124 -10.54 2.19 10.02
CA ASP A 124 -10.02 2.56 8.71
C ASP A 124 -10.43 1.53 7.64
N TRP A 125 -10.58 2.03 6.42
CA TRP A 125 -10.88 1.22 5.25
C TRP A 125 -9.62 0.50 4.77
N ILE A 126 -9.60 -0.82 4.95
CA ILE A 126 -8.50 -1.68 4.54
C ILE A 126 -8.89 -2.36 3.24
N ASN A 127 -8.14 -2.08 2.18
CA ASN A 127 -8.34 -2.74 0.89
C ASN A 127 -7.71 -4.12 0.88
N ILE A 128 -8.38 -5.05 0.21
CA ILE A 128 -7.93 -6.41 0.01
C ILE A 128 -8.01 -6.74 -1.48
N SER A 129 -6.84 -7.04 -2.03
CA SER A 129 -6.70 -7.61 -3.38
C SER A 129 -6.96 -9.10 -3.34
N LEU A 130 -7.74 -9.59 -4.31
CA LEU A 130 -7.99 -11.02 -4.48
C LEU A 130 -6.91 -11.62 -5.39
N SER A 131 -6.48 -12.84 -5.06
CA SER A 131 -5.48 -13.58 -5.85
C SER A 131 -5.94 -13.84 -7.30
N ALA A 132 -7.24 -14.07 -7.52
CA ALA A 132 -7.88 -14.05 -8.83
C ALA A 132 -9.29 -13.45 -8.74
N PRO A 133 -9.54 -12.24 -9.27
CA PRO A 133 -10.85 -11.58 -9.30
C PRO A 133 -11.96 -12.46 -9.92
N PRO A 134 -12.94 -12.95 -9.14
CA PRO A 134 -14.00 -13.82 -9.65
C PRO A 134 -15.05 -13.03 -10.43
N MET A 135 -15.66 -13.65 -11.44
CA MET A 135 -16.87 -13.11 -12.08
C MET A 135 -18.07 -13.39 -11.18
N LEU A 136 -18.75 -12.33 -10.71
CA LEU A 136 -19.97 -12.43 -9.92
C LEU A 136 -21.20 -12.19 -10.78
N GLN A 137 -22.33 -12.77 -10.41
CA GLN A 137 -23.60 -12.62 -11.12
C GLN A 137 -24.50 -11.60 -10.43
N ALA A 138 -25.15 -10.73 -11.21
CA ALA A 138 -26.16 -9.82 -10.70
C ALA A 138 -27.27 -10.57 -9.96
N GLY A 139 -27.74 -10.02 -8.84
CA GLY A 139 -28.83 -10.59 -8.04
C GLY A 139 -28.47 -11.85 -7.25
N THR A 140 -27.23 -12.34 -7.31
CA THR A 140 -26.79 -13.51 -6.54
C THR A 140 -26.14 -13.07 -5.23
N LYS A 141 -26.56 -13.65 -4.09
CA LYS A 141 -25.96 -13.35 -2.79
C LYS A 141 -24.61 -14.06 -2.62
N TYR A 142 -23.63 -13.31 -2.13
CA TYR A 142 -22.29 -13.78 -1.78
C TYR A 142 -21.89 -13.31 -0.39
N TRP A 143 -20.83 -13.90 0.16
CA TRP A 143 -20.34 -13.59 1.50
C TRP A 143 -18.86 -13.26 1.50
N ILE A 144 -18.48 -12.17 2.15
CA ILE A 144 -17.09 -11.84 2.50
C ILE A 144 -16.86 -12.42 3.89
N ALA A 145 -15.97 -13.38 4.05
CA ALA A 145 -15.68 -14.02 5.33
C ALA A 145 -14.23 -13.83 5.77
N ILE A 146 -14.05 -13.59 7.06
CA ILE A 146 -12.78 -13.52 7.77
C ILE A 146 -12.73 -14.68 8.76
N ASP A 147 -11.76 -15.55 8.54
CA ASP A 147 -11.44 -16.67 9.40
C ASP A 147 -10.35 -16.24 10.38
N SER A 148 -10.60 -16.36 11.68
CA SER A 148 -9.68 -15.93 12.73
C SER A 148 -9.45 -17.03 13.76
N SER A 149 -8.46 -16.82 14.61
CA SER A 149 -8.22 -17.60 15.83
C SER A 149 -8.60 -16.78 17.06
N THR A 150 -8.88 -17.46 18.16
CA THR A 150 -9.14 -16.85 19.46
C THR A 150 -7.85 -16.37 20.11
N ASP A 151 -7.77 -15.07 20.44
CA ASP A 151 -6.72 -14.51 21.28
C ASP A 151 -7.29 -13.34 22.12
N SER A 152 -7.05 -13.34 23.43
CA SER A 152 -7.54 -12.27 24.32
C SER A 152 -6.82 -10.94 24.12
N ASN A 153 -5.60 -10.96 23.56
CA ASN A 153 -4.73 -9.80 23.39
C ASN A 153 -4.57 -9.38 21.92
N ASP A 154 -4.95 -10.24 20.98
CA ASP A 154 -4.69 -10.05 19.55
C ASP A 154 -5.92 -10.34 18.69
N TYR A 155 -6.82 -9.36 18.55
CA TYR A 155 -8.11 -9.54 17.88
C TYR A 155 -8.52 -8.37 17.00
N LEU A 156 -9.58 -8.58 16.21
CA LEU A 156 -10.10 -7.62 15.26
C LEU A 156 -11.46 -7.10 15.68
N ILE A 157 -11.76 -5.88 15.25
CA ILE A 157 -13.03 -5.22 15.50
C ILE A 157 -13.51 -4.69 14.15
N TRP A 158 -14.70 -5.11 13.74
CA TRP A 158 -15.34 -4.67 12.50
C TRP A 158 -16.36 -3.58 12.81
N ALA A 159 -16.30 -2.47 12.09
CA ALA A 159 -17.31 -1.43 12.16
C ALA A 159 -18.68 -2.05 11.84
N LYS A 160 -19.68 -1.74 12.64
CA LYS A 160 -21.03 -2.26 12.46
C LYS A 160 -22.02 -1.11 12.36
N ASP A 161 -22.99 -1.29 11.47
CA ASP A 161 -24.23 -0.54 11.37
C ASP A 161 -25.32 -1.31 12.12
N SER A 162 -25.61 -0.88 13.35
CA SER A 162 -26.63 -1.51 14.20
C SER A 162 -28.06 -1.33 13.68
N SER A 163 -28.27 -0.42 12.73
CA SER A 163 -29.57 -0.13 12.14
C SER A 163 -29.89 -0.99 10.91
N ASP A 164 -28.94 -1.81 10.45
CA ASP A 164 -29.12 -2.74 9.32
C ASP A 164 -29.58 -2.01 8.04
N SER A 165 -28.96 -0.86 7.74
CA SER A 165 -29.42 0.04 6.68
C SER A 165 -29.08 -0.46 5.27
N TYR A 166 -28.16 -1.43 5.13
CA TYR A 166 -27.79 -1.98 3.83
C TYR A 166 -28.77 -3.09 3.42
N ALA A 167 -29.73 -2.70 2.58
CA ALA A 167 -30.86 -3.55 2.22
C ALA A 167 -30.45 -4.91 1.63
N GLY A 168 -30.96 -5.99 2.23
CA GLY A 168 -30.68 -7.36 1.78
C GLY A 168 -29.29 -7.89 2.17
N GLY A 169 -28.50 -7.10 2.90
CA GLY A 169 -27.31 -7.51 3.61
C GLY A 169 -27.62 -8.31 4.88
N GLU A 170 -26.57 -8.85 5.48
CA GLU A 170 -26.60 -9.40 6.83
C GLU A 170 -25.15 -9.63 7.27
N GLY A 171 -24.78 -9.12 8.46
CA GLY A 171 -23.58 -9.52 9.17
C GLY A 171 -23.82 -10.79 10.00
N GLN A 172 -22.92 -11.76 9.89
CA GLN A 172 -22.98 -13.01 10.65
C GLN A 172 -21.63 -13.36 11.28
N TYR A 173 -21.66 -14.20 12.31
CA TYR A 173 -20.46 -14.76 12.94
C TYR A 173 -20.58 -16.26 13.20
N SER A 174 -19.43 -16.92 13.35
CA SER A 174 -19.32 -18.35 13.66
C SER A 174 -18.29 -18.60 14.77
N PRO A 175 -18.54 -19.58 15.65
CA PRO A 175 -17.52 -20.09 16.57
C PRO A 175 -16.46 -20.94 15.87
N ASN A 176 -16.78 -21.51 14.70
CA ASN A 176 -15.83 -22.31 13.93
C ASN A 176 -16.31 -22.47 12.50
N TRP A 177 -15.79 -21.63 11.61
CA TRP A 177 -15.98 -21.71 10.18
C TRP A 177 -15.43 -23.00 9.56
N ASN A 178 -14.35 -23.53 10.13
CA ASN A 178 -13.68 -24.71 9.63
C ASN A 178 -14.37 -26.02 10.04
N ALA A 179 -15.46 -25.95 10.82
CA ALA A 179 -16.28 -27.10 11.17
C ALA A 179 -16.88 -27.79 9.92
N SER A 180 -17.22 -29.08 10.05
CA SER A 180 -17.85 -29.84 8.96
C SER A 180 -19.13 -29.16 8.46
N THR A 181 -19.96 -28.68 9.39
CA THR A 181 -21.17 -27.89 9.16
C THR A 181 -21.14 -26.63 10.03
N PRO A 182 -20.59 -25.51 9.53
CA PRO A 182 -20.45 -24.28 10.30
C PRO A 182 -21.80 -23.73 10.72
N GLN A 183 -21.89 -23.29 11.98
CA GLN A 183 -23.08 -22.62 12.50
C GLN A 183 -22.87 -21.11 12.45
N TRP A 184 -23.76 -20.43 11.75
CA TRP A 184 -23.76 -18.98 11.64
C TRP A 184 -24.94 -18.37 12.39
N TYR A 185 -24.61 -17.29 13.10
CA TYR A 185 -25.52 -16.49 13.92
C TYR A 185 -25.48 -15.05 13.42
N SER A 186 -26.62 -14.35 13.48
CA SER A 186 -26.71 -12.94 13.13
C SER A 186 -25.88 -12.08 14.09
N ALA A 187 -25.15 -11.10 13.55
CA ALA A 187 -24.42 -10.10 14.31
C ALA A 187 -25.30 -8.91 14.75
N GLY A 188 -26.58 -8.90 14.34
CA GLY A 188 -27.54 -7.84 14.63
C GLY A 188 -27.14 -6.52 13.98
N GLY A 189 -26.86 -6.55 12.68
CA GLY A 189 -26.47 -5.39 11.86
C GLY A 189 -25.52 -5.79 10.73
N ASP A 190 -25.26 -4.83 9.84
CA ASP A 190 -24.32 -4.97 8.73
C ASP A 190 -22.92 -4.51 9.12
N PHE A 191 -21.90 -5.22 8.66
CA PHE A 191 -20.52 -4.79 8.82
C PHE A 191 -20.08 -3.81 7.73
N GLY A 192 -19.19 -2.89 8.08
CA GLY A 192 -18.66 -1.90 7.14
C GLY A 192 -17.81 -2.54 6.03
N PHE A 193 -18.32 -2.53 4.79
CA PHE A 193 -17.64 -3.13 3.63
C PHE A 193 -17.87 -2.31 2.35
N LYS A 194 -17.00 -2.51 1.36
CA LYS A 194 -17.20 -2.08 -0.04
C LYS A 194 -16.79 -3.21 -0.97
N ALA A 195 -17.60 -3.51 -1.97
CA ALA A 195 -17.31 -4.44 -3.05
C ALA A 195 -17.26 -3.68 -4.39
N TRP A 196 -16.09 -3.72 -5.03
CA TRP A 196 -15.86 -3.06 -6.32
C TRP A 196 -15.96 -4.07 -7.44
N LEU A 197 -16.88 -3.84 -8.37
CA LEU A 197 -17.04 -4.67 -9.55
C LEU A 197 -16.60 -3.93 -10.81
N GLY A 198 -16.11 -4.69 -11.78
CA GLY A 198 -15.56 -4.16 -13.02
C GLY A 198 -14.12 -3.67 -12.88
N GLY A 199 -13.56 -3.15 -13.96
CA GLY A 199 -12.23 -2.56 -13.91
C GLY A 199 -11.93 -1.67 -15.11
N ASN A 200 -11.05 -0.69 -14.90
CA ASN A 200 -10.44 0.07 -15.97
C ASN A 200 -9.18 -0.66 -16.42
N PHE A 201 -9.15 -1.03 -17.70
CA PHE A 201 -8.00 -1.69 -18.30
C PHE A 201 -6.84 -0.71 -18.47
N ASN A 202 -5.70 -1.06 -17.90
CA ASN A 202 -4.49 -0.25 -17.99
C ASN A 202 -3.51 -0.81 -19.02
N SER A 203 -2.60 0.04 -19.47
CA SER A 203 -1.67 -0.27 -20.55
C SER A 203 -0.21 -0.12 -20.14
N LEU A 204 0.63 -0.95 -20.75
CA LEU A 204 2.08 -0.78 -20.79
C LEU A 204 2.46 -0.27 -22.18
N SER A 205 3.11 0.89 -22.26
CA SER A 205 3.44 1.48 -23.57
C SER A 205 4.83 2.10 -23.66
N SER A 206 5.46 1.96 -24.83
CA SER A 206 6.68 2.71 -25.22
C SER A 206 7.86 2.55 -24.24
N VAL A 207 8.05 1.36 -23.70
CA VAL A 207 9.10 1.05 -22.72
C VAL A 207 9.82 -0.26 -23.08
N ALA A 208 11.12 -0.33 -22.79
CA ALA A 208 11.89 -1.57 -22.84
C ALA A 208 11.81 -2.29 -21.48
N VAL A 209 11.41 -3.56 -21.48
CA VAL A 209 11.28 -4.42 -20.29
C VAL A 209 12.29 -5.56 -20.39
N GLY A 210 13.21 -5.63 -19.44
CA GLY A 210 14.26 -6.65 -19.39
C GLY A 210 13.77 -8.02 -18.90
N GLY A 211 12.70 -8.06 -18.12
CA GLY A 211 12.01 -9.28 -17.69
C GLY A 211 10.70 -9.52 -18.44
N ASN A 212 9.71 -10.02 -17.71
CA ASN A 212 8.36 -10.32 -18.20
C ASN A 212 7.46 -9.08 -18.16
N ALA A 213 6.50 -9.00 -19.09
CA ALA A 213 5.48 -7.96 -19.11
C ALA A 213 4.09 -8.56 -18.87
N HIS A 214 3.39 -8.05 -17.86
CA HIS A 214 2.01 -8.39 -17.53
C HIS A 214 1.16 -7.13 -17.59
N ALA A 215 0.29 -7.01 -18.59
CA ALA A 215 -0.61 -5.86 -18.75
C ALA A 215 -1.81 -6.24 -19.61
N ASN A 216 -2.96 -5.60 -19.40
CA ASN A 216 -4.12 -5.83 -20.26
C ASN A 216 -3.80 -5.50 -21.73
N THR A 217 -3.24 -4.30 -21.96
CA THR A 217 -2.84 -3.83 -23.29
C THR A 217 -1.36 -3.45 -23.32
N ILE A 218 -0.60 -4.01 -24.28
CA ILE A 218 0.83 -3.73 -24.49
C ILE A 218 1.02 -3.03 -25.85
N THR A 219 1.68 -1.87 -25.89
CA THR A 219 1.86 -1.11 -27.14
C THR A 219 3.23 -0.48 -27.30
N GLY A 220 3.93 -0.77 -28.40
CA GLY A 220 5.21 -0.11 -28.70
C GLY A 220 6.34 -0.51 -27.74
N CYS A 221 6.31 -1.70 -27.16
CA CYS A 221 7.28 -2.17 -26.17
C CYS A 221 8.33 -3.10 -26.77
N SER A 222 9.50 -3.17 -26.12
CA SER A 222 10.50 -4.22 -26.35
C SER A 222 10.59 -5.07 -25.08
N ILE A 223 10.22 -6.34 -25.15
CA ILE A 223 10.13 -7.24 -24.00
C ILE A 223 11.12 -8.38 -24.19
N SER A 224 12.11 -8.48 -23.29
CA SER A 224 13.14 -9.52 -23.35
C SER A 224 12.65 -10.87 -22.80
N GLY A 225 11.71 -10.86 -21.85
CA GLY A 225 11.06 -12.06 -21.33
C GLY A 225 9.74 -12.38 -22.02
N ASP A 226 8.81 -12.95 -21.25
CA ASP A 226 7.46 -13.33 -21.67
C ASP A 226 6.48 -12.14 -21.65
N ALA A 227 5.38 -12.25 -22.40
CA ALA A 227 4.32 -11.26 -22.44
C ALA A 227 2.93 -11.87 -22.17
N TYR A 228 2.24 -11.36 -21.15
CA TYR A 228 0.90 -11.79 -20.72
C TYR A 228 -0.08 -10.63 -20.94
N TYR A 229 -1.04 -10.82 -21.86
CA TYR A 229 -1.90 -9.71 -22.33
C TYR A 229 -3.25 -10.13 -22.90
N GLN A 230 -4.15 -9.15 -23.05
CA GLN A 230 -5.37 -9.25 -23.87
C GLN A 230 -5.16 -8.70 -25.27
N SER A 231 -4.47 -7.56 -25.41
CA SER A 231 -4.09 -6.98 -26.70
C SER A 231 -2.62 -6.57 -26.74
N ILE A 232 -1.95 -6.83 -27.87
CA ILE A 232 -0.58 -6.37 -28.13
C ILE A 232 -0.48 -5.76 -29.53
N SER A 233 0.19 -4.63 -29.66
CA SER A 233 0.48 -4.00 -30.96
C SER A 233 1.82 -3.27 -30.97
N GLY A 234 2.49 -3.25 -32.13
CA GLY A 234 3.76 -2.52 -32.31
C GLY A 234 4.89 -2.92 -31.36
N SER A 235 4.81 -4.09 -30.71
CA SER A 235 5.76 -4.55 -29.70
C SER A 235 6.58 -5.73 -30.20
N THR A 236 7.79 -5.91 -29.67
CA THR A 236 8.63 -7.10 -29.88
C THR A 236 8.75 -7.87 -28.57
N VAL A 237 8.53 -9.19 -28.64
CA VAL A 237 8.64 -10.11 -27.49
C VAL A 237 9.67 -11.17 -27.85
N LEU A 238 10.74 -11.30 -27.05
CA LEU A 238 11.78 -12.32 -27.26
C LEU A 238 11.44 -13.65 -26.60
N GLY A 239 10.67 -13.64 -25.50
CA GLY A 239 10.13 -14.83 -24.85
C GLY A 239 8.80 -15.31 -25.46
N THR A 240 7.99 -15.95 -24.62
CA THR A 240 6.70 -16.54 -25.00
C THR A 240 5.57 -15.52 -24.87
N GLN A 241 4.59 -15.60 -25.77
CA GLN A 241 3.37 -14.80 -25.71
C GLN A 241 2.20 -15.61 -25.16
N TYR A 242 1.49 -15.04 -24.19
CA TYR A 242 0.34 -15.63 -23.51
C TYR A 242 -0.92 -14.76 -23.70
N PRO A 243 -1.52 -14.75 -24.91
CA PRO A 243 -2.75 -14.02 -25.16
C PRO A 243 -3.92 -14.57 -24.33
N GLY A 244 -4.80 -13.68 -23.88
CA GLY A 244 -5.96 -14.03 -23.03
C GLY A 244 -5.62 -14.22 -21.55
N SER A 245 -4.38 -13.97 -21.14
CA SER A 245 -3.94 -14.02 -19.74
C SER A 245 -4.70 -13.03 -18.88
N GLN A 246 -5.04 -13.43 -17.65
CA GLN A 246 -5.73 -12.54 -16.72
C GLN A 246 -4.84 -11.33 -16.35
N ASP A 247 -5.48 -10.19 -16.14
CA ASP A 247 -4.80 -8.99 -15.66
C ASP A 247 -4.25 -9.22 -14.25
N PRO A 248 -3.06 -8.67 -13.91
CA PRO A 248 -2.57 -8.65 -12.54
C PRO A 248 -3.60 -8.03 -11.58
N GLY A 249 -3.66 -8.56 -10.35
CA GLY A 249 -4.39 -7.92 -9.26
C GLY A 249 -3.73 -6.60 -8.86
N VAL A 250 -4.52 -5.65 -8.35
CA VAL A 250 -3.97 -4.38 -7.84
C VAL A 250 -3.11 -4.60 -6.61
N GLU A 251 -2.08 -3.78 -6.44
CA GLU A 251 -1.25 -3.75 -5.25
C GLU A 251 -1.63 -2.57 -4.35
N GLU A 252 -1.91 -2.85 -3.10
CA GLU A 252 -2.27 -1.80 -2.17
C GLU A 252 -1.04 -1.02 -1.73
N MET A 253 -1.28 0.24 -1.40
CA MET A 253 -0.24 1.12 -0.86
C MET A 253 0.32 0.52 0.44
N PRO A 254 1.65 0.37 0.59
CA PRO A 254 2.23 -0.39 1.69
C PRO A 254 2.07 0.28 3.06
N ILE A 255 1.86 1.61 3.10
CA ILE A 255 1.63 2.38 4.33
C ILE A 255 0.19 2.91 4.33
N SER A 256 -0.59 2.51 5.32
CA SER A 256 -1.98 2.96 5.45
C SER A 256 -2.10 4.36 6.06
N ASP A 257 -3.24 5.03 5.81
CA ASP A 257 -3.60 6.31 6.44
C ASP A 257 -3.59 6.19 7.99
N ALA A 258 -3.94 5.02 8.52
CA ALA A 258 -3.83 4.65 9.91
C ALA A 258 -2.39 4.76 10.45
N ASN A 259 -1.41 4.13 9.78
CA ASN A 259 -0.01 4.21 10.19
C ASN A 259 0.50 5.67 10.17
N ILE A 260 0.08 6.45 9.16
CA ILE A 260 0.42 7.88 9.07
C ILE A 260 -0.16 8.64 10.28
N SER A 261 -1.40 8.36 10.69
CA SER A 261 -2.06 8.98 11.85
C SER A 261 -1.32 8.66 13.16
N ASP A 262 -0.93 7.40 13.36
CA ASP A 262 -0.14 6.98 14.52
C ASP A 262 1.21 7.72 14.57
N TRP A 263 1.90 7.86 13.43
CA TRP A 263 3.18 8.57 13.34
C TRP A 263 3.06 10.06 13.65
N LYS A 264 1.99 10.72 13.20
CA LYS A 264 1.68 12.10 13.57
C LYS A 264 1.51 12.24 15.08
N SER A 265 0.81 11.29 15.70
CA SER A 265 0.56 11.28 17.14
C SER A 265 1.86 11.08 17.94
N TRP A 266 2.75 10.18 17.51
CA TRP A 266 4.05 9.97 18.16
C TRP A 266 4.97 11.18 18.05
N ALA A 267 5.00 11.85 16.88
CA ALA A 267 5.74 13.10 16.71
C ALA A 267 5.21 14.19 17.64
N GLN A 268 3.89 14.33 17.74
CA GLN A 268 3.24 15.30 18.64
C GLN A 268 3.48 14.99 20.13
N ALA A 269 3.58 13.71 20.52
CA ALA A 269 3.91 13.31 21.89
C ALA A 269 5.32 13.78 22.33
N GLY A 270 6.26 13.93 21.39
CA GLY A 270 7.55 14.58 21.63
C GLY A 270 7.47 16.10 21.79
N GLY A 271 6.28 16.68 21.61
CA GLY A 271 5.93 18.09 21.72
C GLY A 271 5.92 18.82 20.37
N THR A 272 5.58 20.10 20.43
CA THR A 272 5.35 20.94 19.24
C THR A 272 6.32 22.10 19.16
N ILE A 273 6.77 22.43 17.95
CA ILE A 273 7.43 23.68 17.58
C ILE A 273 6.38 24.49 16.80
N SER A 274 5.99 25.66 17.31
CA SER A 274 4.85 26.44 16.79
C SER A 274 5.19 27.39 15.64
N GLU A 275 6.36 27.23 15.04
CA GLU A 275 6.88 28.09 13.97
C GLU A 275 7.72 27.25 12.98
N ASN A 276 8.17 27.88 11.91
CA ASN A 276 9.07 27.24 10.93
C ASN A 276 10.39 26.83 11.60
N TYR A 277 10.86 25.61 11.34
CA TYR A 277 12.17 25.14 11.79
C TYR A 277 13.17 25.26 10.65
N THR A 278 14.15 26.15 10.80
CA THR A 278 15.14 26.44 9.75
C THR A 278 16.57 26.20 10.24
N ILE A 279 17.34 25.48 9.45
CA ILE A 279 18.75 25.17 9.69
C ILE A 279 19.52 25.49 8.41
N THR A 280 20.54 26.34 8.51
CA THR A 280 21.29 26.79 7.35
C THR A 280 22.76 27.07 7.71
N ASN A 281 23.57 27.34 6.69
CA ASN A 281 24.93 27.86 6.79
C ASN A 281 25.86 26.96 7.62
N GLY A 282 25.78 25.64 7.37
CA GLY A 282 26.63 24.66 8.06
C GLY A 282 26.24 24.37 9.52
N ALA A 283 25.13 24.92 10.02
CA ALA A 283 24.68 24.66 11.37
C ALA A 283 24.37 23.16 11.58
N ILE A 284 24.65 22.69 12.79
CA ILE A 284 24.45 21.29 13.21
C ILE A 284 23.33 21.27 14.25
N ALA A 285 22.35 20.39 14.05
CA ALA A 285 21.23 20.24 14.98
C ALA A 285 20.73 18.78 15.05
N SER A 286 19.96 18.49 16.09
CA SER A 286 19.21 17.23 16.23
C SER A 286 17.73 17.53 16.40
N LEU A 287 16.87 16.69 15.83
CA LEU A 287 15.42 16.89 15.84
C LEU A 287 14.69 15.54 15.97
N GLY A 288 13.75 15.45 16.90
CA GLY A 288 12.79 14.36 16.99
C GLY A 288 12.82 13.59 18.32
N PRO A 289 11.68 13.01 18.75
CA PRO A 289 10.36 13.13 18.13
C PRO A 289 9.78 14.55 18.29
N LYS A 290 9.21 15.13 17.23
CA LYS A 290 8.65 16.48 17.25
C LYS A 290 7.61 16.72 16.15
N LYS A 291 6.55 17.47 16.49
CA LYS A 291 5.67 18.15 15.53
C LYS A 291 6.18 19.57 15.25
N ILE A 292 6.17 19.99 13.99
CA ILE A 292 6.42 21.36 13.54
C ILE A 292 5.13 21.90 12.93
N ASP A 293 4.53 22.90 13.57
CA ASP A 293 3.38 23.65 13.06
C ASP A 293 3.86 24.78 12.13
N GLY A 294 4.45 24.37 11.01
CA GLY A 294 5.13 25.25 10.06
C GLY A 294 5.90 24.44 9.03
N ASP A 295 6.86 25.08 8.38
CA ASP A 295 7.77 24.47 7.40
C ASP A 295 9.08 23.99 8.06
N LEU A 296 9.70 22.94 7.49
CA LEU A 296 11.06 22.50 7.80
C LEU A 296 11.99 22.86 6.64
N ASN A 297 13.00 23.69 6.89
CA ASN A 297 13.98 24.10 5.90
C ASN A 297 15.40 23.71 6.34
N VAL A 298 16.08 22.87 5.56
CA VAL A 298 17.48 22.48 5.79
C VAL A 298 18.29 22.82 4.54
N SER A 299 19.19 23.80 4.65
CA SER A 299 19.89 24.32 3.47
C SER A 299 21.37 24.64 3.71
N ASN A 300 22.09 24.94 2.63
CA ASN A 300 23.42 25.55 2.65
C ASN A 300 24.39 24.81 3.60
N ASN A 301 24.58 23.51 3.32
CA ASN A 301 25.47 22.60 4.03
C ASN A 301 25.14 22.33 5.52
N ALA A 302 23.96 22.72 6.01
CA ALA A 302 23.50 22.34 7.35
C ALA A 302 23.45 20.81 7.54
N ASP A 303 23.66 20.34 8.77
CA ASP A 303 23.70 18.92 9.13
C ASP A 303 22.67 18.63 10.23
N LEU A 304 21.57 17.95 9.87
CA LEU A 304 20.47 17.63 10.77
C LEU A 304 20.44 16.14 11.09
N THR A 305 20.51 15.81 12.37
CA THR A 305 20.31 14.43 12.87
C THR A 305 18.87 14.21 13.32
N ILE A 306 18.18 13.25 12.70
CA ILE A 306 16.83 12.84 13.07
C ILE A 306 16.92 11.83 14.21
N THR A 307 16.39 12.17 15.38
CA THR A 307 16.45 11.35 16.62
C THR A 307 15.12 10.72 17.01
N GLY A 308 14.04 11.03 16.29
CA GLY A 308 12.69 10.48 16.48
C GLY A 308 11.78 10.88 15.32
N THR A 309 10.55 10.39 15.28
CA THR A 309 9.58 10.73 14.22
C THR A 309 9.35 12.24 14.16
N VAL A 310 9.52 12.83 12.97
CA VAL A 310 9.29 14.25 12.72
C VAL A 310 8.05 14.43 11.85
N TYR A 311 7.10 15.22 12.32
CA TYR A 311 5.88 15.58 11.57
C TYR A 311 5.84 17.08 11.31
N VAL A 312 5.75 17.47 10.04
CA VAL A 312 5.69 18.86 9.57
C VAL A 312 4.31 19.13 8.98
N THR A 313 3.56 20.10 9.50
CA THR A 313 2.24 20.44 8.94
C THR A 313 2.36 21.17 7.60
N GLY A 314 3.46 21.91 7.39
CA GLY A 314 3.80 22.60 6.16
C GLY A 314 4.68 21.76 5.23
N ASN A 315 5.55 22.45 4.50
CA ASN A 315 6.46 21.86 3.52
C ASN A 315 7.80 21.48 4.15
N ILE A 316 8.47 20.53 3.53
CA ILE A 316 9.87 20.19 3.79
C ILE A 316 10.70 20.62 2.60
N VAL A 317 11.74 21.42 2.83
CA VAL A 317 12.69 21.85 1.81
C VAL A 317 14.10 21.49 2.26
N ILE A 318 14.79 20.68 1.46
CA ILE A 318 16.17 20.29 1.68
C ILE A 318 16.97 20.68 0.44
N SER A 319 18.00 21.52 0.63
CA SER A 319 18.72 22.09 -0.51
C SER A 319 20.20 22.40 -0.25
N ASN A 320 20.93 22.66 -1.34
CA ASN A 320 22.27 23.26 -1.35
C ASN A 320 23.26 22.56 -0.40
N GLY A 321 23.51 21.26 -0.62
CA GLY A 321 24.51 20.49 0.14
C GLY A 321 24.09 20.11 1.56
N ALA A 322 22.83 20.37 1.95
CA ALA A 322 22.29 19.95 3.23
C ALA A 322 22.42 18.43 3.47
N LYS A 323 22.65 18.06 4.73
CA LYS A 323 22.85 16.70 5.20
C LYS A 323 21.76 16.33 6.19
N LEU A 324 21.12 15.18 5.97
CA LEU A 324 20.21 14.57 6.94
C LEU A 324 20.74 13.20 7.37
N ARG A 325 20.77 12.97 8.67
CA ARG A 325 21.30 11.76 9.29
C ARG A 325 20.23 11.06 10.10
N LEU A 326 20.15 9.74 9.96
CA LEU A 326 19.46 8.92 10.93
C LEU A 326 20.28 8.91 12.24
N GLY A 327 19.63 9.16 13.37
CA GLY A 327 20.27 9.15 14.68
C GLY A 327 20.73 7.75 15.08
N GLY A 328 21.83 7.67 15.84
CA GLY A 328 22.36 6.38 16.31
C GLY A 328 21.38 5.60 17.22
N ASN A 329 20.39 6.28 17.81
CA ASN A 329 19.35 5.66 18.64
C ASN A 329 18.44 4.70 17.88
N TYR A 330 18.42 4.75 16.54
CA TYR A 330 17.63 3.84 15.72
C TYR A 330 18.28 2.46 15.55
N GLY A 331 19.59 2.31 15.84
CA GLY A 331 20.30 1.04 15.63
C GLY A 331 20.11 0.53 14.20
N SER A 332 19.52 -0.67 14.06
CA SER A 332 19.21 -1.32 12.78
C SER A 332 17.83 -0.99 12.20
N LEU A 333 17.09 -0.04 12.78
CA LEU A 333 15.76 0.34 12.34
C LEU A 333 15.81 1.61 11.47
N SER A 334 14.77 1.83 10.66
CA SER A 334 14.62 3.05 9.85
C SER A 334 13.85 4.16 10.56
N GLY A 335 14.09 5.42 10.17
CA GLY A 335 13.45 6.62 10.72
C GLY A 335 12.43 7.25 9.77
N ILE A 336 11.48 8.02 10.32
CA ILE A 336 10.35 8.58 9.57
C ILE A 336 10.33 10.11 9.70
N VAL A 337 10.22 10.77 8.55
CA VAL A 337 9.98 12.20 8.43
C VAL A 337 8.77 12.39 7.53
N LEU A 338 7.70 12.99 8.05
CA LEU A 338 6.46 13.17 7.29
C LEU A 338 6.00 14.62 7.21
N ALA A 339 5.34 14.96 6.10
CA ALA A 339 4.78 16.27 5.82
C ALA A 339 3.33 16.18 5.35
N ASP A 340 2.48 17.11 5.79
CA ASP A 340 1.18 17.36 5.14
C ASP A 340 1.31 18.25 3.89
N GLY A 341 2.39 19.04 3.82
CA GLY A 341 2.79 19.78 2.63
C GLY A 341 3.67 18.97 1.68
N SER A 342 4.28 19.70 0.74
CA SER A 342 5.20 19.13 -0.25
C SER A 342 6.59 18.89 0.32
N ILE A 343 7.31 17.93 -0.26
CA ILE A 343 8.71 17.65 0.04
C ILE A 343 9.54 17.97 -1.20
N ASN A 344 10.47 18.92 -1.08
CA ASN A 344 11.31 19.38 -2.17
C ASN A 344 12.79 19.17 -1.82
N ILE A 345 13.48 18.34 -2.60
CA ILE A 345 14.88 17.98 -2.37
C ILE A 345 15.68 18.33 -3.62
N THR A 346 16.65 19.22 -3.45
CA THR A 346 17.39 19.81 -4.58
C THR A 346 18.86 20.04 -4.24
N ASN A 347 19.69 20.20 -5.27
CA ASN A 347 21.05 20.72 -5.18
C ASN A 347 21.95 19.93 -4.19
N ASN A 348 22.31 18.71 -4.56
CA ASN A 348 23.33 17.89 -3.90
C ASN A 348 23.07 17.62 -2.40
N SER A 349 21.81 17.47 -1.99
CA SER A 349 21.48 17.02 -0.63
C SER A 349 21.96 15.59 -0.38
N VAL A 350 22.43 15.31 0.84
CA VAL A 350 23.02 14.02 1.21
C VAL A 350 22.28 13.42 2.41
N PHE A 351 22.02 12.11 2.34
CA PHE A 351 21.27 11.40 3.36
C PHE A 351 22.09 10.22 3.89
N TYR A 352 22.06 10.02 5.21
CA TYR A 352 22.85 8.99 5.89
C TYR A 352 21.96 8.09 6.75
N GLY A 353 22.03 6.78 6.51
CA GLY A 353 21.55 5.75 7.45
C GLY A 353 22.61 5.35 8.48
N ASN A 354 22.30 4.37 9.33
CA ASN A 354 23.21 3.78 10.32
C ASN A 354 23.96 2.53 9.81
N GLY A 355 23.71 2.12 8.57
CA GLY A 355 24.27 0.91 7.95
C GLY A 355 23.38 0.40 6.82
N ALA A 356 23.76 -0.75 6.23
CA ALA A 356 22.95 -1.41 5.22
C ALA A 356 21.54 -1.73 5.75
N GLY A 357 20.51 -1.47 4.95
CA GLY A 357 19.12 -1.73 5.34
C GLY A 357 18.47 -0.68 6.26
N THR A 358 19.17 0.43 6.57
CA THR A 358 18.61 1.52 7.37
C THR A 358 18.45 2.79 6.57
N TYR A 359 17.26 3.39 6.63
CA TYR A 359 16.90 4.52 5.78
C TYR A 359 16.14 5.60 6.54
N LEU A 360 16.14 6.80 5.96
CA LEU A 360 15.14 7.81 6.24
C LEU A 360 14.01 7.64 5.22
N LEU A 361 12.79 7.45 5.71
CA LEU A 361 11.57 7.51 4.92
C LEU A 361 11.03 8.94 4.93
N PHE A 362 10.88 9.53 3.75
CA PHE A 362 10.19 10.80 3.56
C PHE A 362 8.79 10.56 3.02
N LEU A 363 7.80 10.91 3.83
CA LEU A 363 6.40 10.73 3.51
C LEU A 363 5.68 12.07 3.31
N SER A 364 5.02 12.26 2.18
CA SER A 364 4.08 13.38 1.99
C SER A 364 2.65 12.88 1.90
N ASN A 365 1.76 13.53 2.65
CA ASN A 365 0.31 13.27 2.60
C ASN A 365 -0.44 14.19 1.62
N LYS A 366 0.30 15.00 0.86
CA LYS A 366 -0.24 15.99 -0.08
C LYS A 366 -0.82 15.34 -1.34
N THR A 367 -1.94 15.86 -1.83
CA THR A 367 -2.47 15.55 -3.19
C THR A 367 -1.84 16.44 -4.26
N GLY A 368 -1.80 15.99 -5.51
CA GLY A 368 -1.13 16.72 -6.59
C GLY A 368 0.39 16.56 -6.48
N THR A 369 1.17 17.61 -6.72
CA THR A 369 2.64 17.52 -6.58
C THR A 369 3.05 17.43 -5.11
N ALA A 370 3.36 16.22 -4.66
CA ALA A 370 3.69 15.91 -3.27
C ALA A 370 5.19 15.91 -3.03
N ILE A 371 5.95 15.28 -3.93
CA ILE A 371 7.39 15.15 -3.78
C ILE A 371 8.08 15.53 -5.08
N THR A 372 9.07 16.43 -4.99
CA THR A 372 9.92 16.81 -6.13
C THR A 372 11.38 16.62 -5.75
N ILE A 373 12.08 15.83 -6.58
CA ILE A 373 13.49 15.50 -6.38
C ILE A 373 14.27 15.87 -7.64
N GLY A 374 15.35 16.62 -7.47
CA GLY A 374 16.25 16.98 -8.55
C GLY A 374 17.68 17.17 -8.09
N ASN A 375 18.61 17.16 -9.05
CA ASN A 375 20.03 17.50 -8.87
C ASN A 375 20.73 16.63 -7.80
N ASN A 376 21.01 15.37 -8.16
CA ASN A 376 21.94 14.46 -7.47
C ASN A 376 21.62 14.19 -5.98
N ALA A 377 20.35 14.04 -5.61
CA ALA A 377 20.01 13.42 -4.32
C ALA A 377 20.32 11.90 -4.36
N ASN A 378 20.86 11.36 -3.28
CA ASN A 378 21.23 9.94 -3.16
C ASN A 378 20.63 9.31 -1.88
N THR A 379 20.31 8.02 -1.93
CA THR A 379 19.96 7.14 -0.80
C THR A 379 18.80 7.59 0.12
N VAL A 380 17.57 7.57 -0.39
CA VAL A 380 16.34 7.86 0.37
C VAL A 380 15.16 7.01 -0.14
N ILE A 381 14.22 6.69 0.75
CA ILE A 381 12.91 6.13 0.41
C ILE A 381 11.88 7.26 0.41
N PHE A 382 11.12 7.39 -0.68
CA PHE A 382 10.06 8.39 -0.81
C PHE A 382 8.69 7.76 -0.91
N TYR A 383 7.73 8.35 -0.21
CA TYR A 383 6.35 7.89 -0.19
C TYR A 383 5.38 9.05 -0.31
N ALA A 384 4.60 9.09 -1.38
CA ALA A 384 3.48 10.01 -1.51
C ALA A 384 2.18 9.23 -1.37
N SER A 385 1.48 9.37 -0.24
CA SER A 385 0.27 8.58 0.03
C SER A 385 -0.86 8.85 -0.98
N ARG A 386 -0.93 10.08 -1.49
CA ARG A 386 -2.05 10.60 -2.30
C ARG A 386 -1.63 11.48 -3.47
N GLY A 387 -0.33 11.57 -3.74
CA GLY A 387 0.21 12.56 -4.66
C GLY A 387 1.31 12.02 -5.57
N ASN A 388 1.76 12.93 -6.43
CA ASN A 388 2.71 12.65 -7.49
C ASN A 388 4.12 12.85 -6.97
N VAL A 389 5.02 11.97 -7.42
CA VAL A 389 6.46 12.07 -7.20
C VAL A 389 7.14 12.40 -8.52
N ASN A 390 7.83 13.53 -8.57
CA ASN A 390 8.56 13.99 -9.75
C ASN A 390 10.06 13.85 -9.50
N ILE A 391 10.73 13.06 -10.33
CA ILE A 391 12.15 12.76 -10.23
C ILE A 391 12.82 13.21 -11.53
N SER A 392 13.84 14.05 -11.41
CA SER A 392 14.50 14.68 -12.57
C SER A 392 16.00 14.87 -12.37
N ASN A 393 16.68 15.20 -13.45
CA ASN A 393 18.07 15.67 -13.48
C ASN A 393 19.04 14.73 -12.77
N ASN A 394 19.12 13.49 -13.26
CA ASN A 394 20.06 12.45 -12.81
C ASN A 394 19.97 12.09 -11.31
N ALA A 395 18.85 12.37 -10.64
CA ALA A 395 18.62 11.88 -9.29
C ALA A 395 18.56 10.34 -9.28
N ILE A 396 19.14 9.71 -8.25
CA ILE A 396 19.20 8.26 -8.08
C ILE A 396 18.55 7.89 -6.75
N LEU A 397 17.44 7.16 -6.82
CA LEU A 397 16.65 6.77 -5.64
C LEU A 397 16.76 5.27 -5.36
N LYS A 398 16.48 4.89 -4.12
CA LYS A 398 16.45 3.48 -3.68
C LYS A 398 15.04 2.89 -3.73
N GLU A 399 14.03 3.70 -3.43
CA GLU A 399 12.63 3.33 -3.57
C GLU A 399 11.75 4.57 -3.63
N VAL A 400 10.65 4.42 -4.36
CA VAL A 400 9.60 5.42 -4.44
C VAL A 400 8.25 4.73 -4.56
N THR A 401 7.29 5.21 -3.80
CA THR A 401 5.87 4.88 -3.93
C THR A 401 5.09 6.18 -4.04
N GLY A 402 4.10 6.22 -4.93
CA GLY A 402 3.26 7.39 -5.12
C GLY A 402 2.03 7.09 -5.95
N TYR A 403 1.06 8.00 -5.93
CA TYR A 403 -0.11 7.90 -6.81
C TYR A 403 0.29 7.93 -8.30
N GLN A 404 1.29 8.75 -8.62
CA GLN A 404 1.94 8.80 -9.92
C GLN A 404 3.43 9.08 -9.74
N ILE A 405 4.28 8.39 -10.51
CA ILE A 405 5.73 8.63 -10.53
C ILE A 405 6.14 9.09 -11.92
N THR A 406 6.75 10.27 -11.99
CA THR A 406 7.32 10.82 -13.22
C THR A 406 8.83 10.82 -13.14
N LEU A 407 9.46 10.03 -14.01
CA LEU A 407 10.91 10.03 -14.21
C LEU A 407 11.26 10.76 -15.51
N SER A 408 12.20 11.70 -15.41
CA SER A 408 12.67 12.51 -16.54
C SER A 408 14.17 12.81 -16.43
N ASN A 409 14.79 13.21 -17.54
CA ASN A 409 16.16 13.73 -17.62
C ASN A 409 17.19 12.86 -16.89
N GLY A 410 17.30 11.59 -17.28
CA GLY A 410 18.29 10.65 -16.74
C GLY A 410 18.05 10.20 -15.29
N ALA A 411 16.89 10.51 -14.71
CA ALA A 411 16.50 10.02 -13.39
C ALA A 411 16.49 8.49 -13.32
N GLN A 412 16.97 7.94 -12.21
CA GLN A 412 17.06 6.51 -11.98
C GLN A 412 16.44 6.09 -10.65
N ILE A 413 15.77 4.94 -10.64
CA ILE A 413 15.42 4.22 -9.42
C ILE A 413 16.18 2.90 -9.46
N ILE A 414 17.00 2.66 -8.43
CA ILE A 414 17.77 1.43 -8.29
C ILE A 414 17.26 0.73 -7.03
N TYR A 415 16.30 -0.16 -7.23
CA TYR A 415 15.74 -0.95 -6.13
C TYR A 415 16.81 -1.87 -5.55
N GLU A 416 16.94 -1.86 -4.23
CA GLU A 416 17.75 -2.84 -3.50
C GLU A 416 16.87 -4.00 -3.03
N SER A 417 17.36 -5.23 -3.19
CA SER A 417 16.70 -6.42 -2.66
C SER A 417 16.55 -6.33 -1.15
N GLY A 418 15.34 -6.56 -0.62
CA GLY A 418 15.04 -6.55 0.82
C GLY A 418 14.33 -5.29 1.35
N LEU A 419 14.09 -4.29 0.49
CA LEU A 419 13.44 -3.02 0.89
C LEU A 419 11.93 -3.13 1.16
N ALA A 420 11.25 -4.07 0.49
CA ALA A 420 9.85 -4.42 0.79
C ALA A 420 9.65 -4.96 2.24
N SER A 421 10.75 -5.20 2.97
CA SER A 421 10.82 -5.61 4.37
C SER A 421 11.48 -4.53 5.24
N ALA A 422 11.42 -3.25 4.85
CA ALA A 422 11.97 -2.15 5.65
C ALA A 422 11.28 -2.10 7.03
N LYS A 423 11.98 -2.61 8.05
CA LYS A 423 11.57 -2.57 9.45
C LYS A 423 11.66 -1.13 9.94
N PHE A 424 10.54 -0.40 9.87
CA PHE A 424 10.44 0.94 10.45
C PHE A 424 10.42 0.84 11.97
N SER A 425 11.23 1.66 12.66
CA SER A 425 11.35 1.68 14.13
C SER A 425 10.05 2.00 14.87
N SER A 426 9.06 2.47 14.13
CA SER A 426 7.83 2.98 14.65
C SER A 426 6.70 2.43 13.76
N GLY A 427 6.02 1.39 14.22
CA GLY A 427 4.92 0.72 13.52
C GLY A 427 4.87 -0.77 13.87
N SER A 428 3.67 -1.34 14.05
CA SER A 428 3.47 -2.79 14.26
C SER A 428 3.70 -3.64 13.00
N GLY A 429 4.61 -3.19 12.12
CA GLY A 429 4.80 -3.70 10.77
C GLY A 429 6.12 -4.44 10.54
N ALA A 430 6.81 -4.88 11.59
CA ALA A 430 7.90 -5.84 11.43
C ALA A 430 7.33 -7.24 11.09
N GLY A 431 6.68 -7.37 9.93
CA GLY A 431 6.26 -8.64 9.37
C GLY A 431 7.46 -9.39 8.82
N TRP A 432 7.57 -10.67 9.16
CA TRP A 432 8.61 -11.55 8.63
C TRP A 432 8.19 -12.02 7.23
N ALA A 433 8.97 -11.66 6.21
CA ALA A 433 8.95 -12.38 4.94
C ALA A 433 9.83 -13.63 5.09
N ILE A 434 9.30 -14.81 4.77
CA ILE A 434 10.09 -16.04 4.68
C ILE A 434 10.96 -15.92 3.42
N GLU A 435 12.27 -15.72 3.59
CA GLU A 435 13.21 -15.56 2.46
C GLU A 435 13.45 -16.85 1.68
N SER A 436 13.27 -18.01 2.30
CA SER A 436 13.17 -19.30 1.61
C SER A 436 12.62 -20.38 2.54
N TRP A 437 11.99 -21.39 1.96
CA TRP A 437 11.66 -22.66 2.61
C TRP A 437 12.41 -23.77 1.87
N LYS A 438 12.94 -24.74 2.63
CA LYS A 438 13.50 -25.98 2.10
C LYS A 438 13.01 -27.14 2.96
N GLU A 439 12.39 -28.13 2.34
CA GLU A 439 12.12 -29.42 2.97
C GLU A 439 13.44 -30.14 3.21
N VAL A 440 13.63 -30.63 4.43
CA VAL A 440 14.71 -31.57 4.74
C VAL A 440 14.02 -32.90 4.96
N GLU A 441 14.25 -33.85 4.05
CA GLU A 441 13.89 -35.26 4.24
C GLU A 441 14.71 -35.90 5.36
#